data_AF-A0A9X1YUK1-F1
#
_entry.id   AF-A0A9X1YUK1-F1
#
_cell.length_a   1.000
_cell.length_b   1.000
_cell.length_c   1.000
_cell.angle_alpha   90.00
_cell.angle_beta   90.00
_cell.angle_gamma   90.00
#
_symmetry.space_group_name_H-M   'P 1'
#
loop_
_entity.id
_entity.type
_entity.pdbx_description
1 polymer ?
#
loop_
_entity_poly.entity_id
_entity_poly.type
_entity_poly.pdbx_seq_one_letter_code
_entity_poly.pdbx_strand_id
1 'polypeptide(L)'
;MSDLHPLSVSFPDLLRGLLDGTLPEHAGWAGLADFSPQTLVRRGYELAGDPQDVHLYEQSVSLACRRRSLSLLCKLYYNGSEPMGVGFSVGKGLRLNTLLKQYQALRGLDDLARGPLELFFFDEERRDGAVILEGTTVVRFDQGCSRSAYRVVTLERDPPASCGLPVIATATVRHTMHHYPLPQGAESPGQRPANRGLTRLLKGRLS
;
A
#
# COMPACT_ATOMS: atom_id res chain seq x y z
N MET A 1 -7.69 -0.09 25.03
CA MET A 1 -7.47 -0.89 23.80
C MET A 1 -8.48 -0.38 22.81
N SER A 2 -8.06 0.27 21.72
CA SER A 2 -9.01 0.74 20.70
C SER A 2 -9.62 -0.48 20.03
N ASP A 3 -10.94 -0.58 20.03
CA ASP A 3 -11.66 -1.66 19.36
C ASP A 3 -11.44 -1.53 17.85
N LEU A 4 -10.88 -2.57 17.23
CA LEU A 4 -10.64 -2.55 15.79
C LEU A 4 -11.94 -2.83 15.03
N HIS A 5 -12.36 -1.89 14.19
CA HIS A 5 -13.55 -2.08 13.36
C HIS A 5 -13.29 -3.11 12.25
N PRO A 6 -14.07 -4.20 12.14
CA PRO A 6 -13.85 -5.21 11.10
C PRO A 6 -14.23 -4.66 9.72
N LEU A 7 -13.36 -4.87 8.74
CA LEU A 7 -13.66 -4.64 7.33
C LEU A 7 -14.49 -5.80 6.76
N SER A 8 -15.45 -5.48 5.90
CA SER A 8 -16.37 -6.43 5.25
C SER A 8 -15.86 -6.87 3.88
N VAL A 9 -14.54 -6.92 3.69
CA VAL A 9 -13.89 -7.21 2.40
C VAL A 9 -12.70 -8.15 2.59
N SER A 10 -12.36 -8.91 1.56
CA SER A 10 -11.16 -9.76 1.57
C SER A 10 -9.91 -8.93 1.28
N PHE A 11 -8.72 -9.41 1.68
CA PHE A 11 -7.46 -8.73 1.30
C PHE A 11 -7.25 -8.61 -0.21
N PRO A 12 -7.49 -9.66 -1.04
CA PRO A 12 -7.45 -9.51 -2.49
C PRO A 12 -8.37 -8.43 -3.04
N ASP A 13 -9.60 -8.33 -2.54
CA ASP A 13 -10.57 -7.36 -3.04
C ASP A 13 -10.25 -5.93 -2.56
N LEU A 14 -9.76 -5.79 -1.32
CA LEU A 14 -9.24 -4.52 -0.81
C LEU A 14 -8.07 -4.03 -1.67
N LEU A 15 -7.11 -4.92 -1.95
CA LEU A 15 -5.96 -4.59 -2.78
C LEU A 15 -6.39 -4.24 -4.21
N ARG A 16 -7.31 -5.01 -4.81
CA ARG A 16 -7.86 -4.71 -6.14
C ARG A 16 -8.51 -3.34 -6.16
N GLY A 17 -9.40 -3.04 -5.22
CA GLY A 17 -10.07 -1.74 -5.17
C GLY A 17 -9.10 -0.58 -5.00
N LEU A 18 -8.02 -0.76 -4.22
CA LEU A 18 -6.98 0.26 -4.09
C LEU A 18 -6.23 0.47 -5.41
N LEU A 19 -5.85 -0.62 -6.10
CA LEU A 19 -5.13 -0.56 -7.37
C LEU A 19 -5.99 -0.04 -8.52
N ASP A 20 -7.29 -0.28 -8.47
CA ASP A 20 -8.23 0.19 -9.49
C ASP A 20 -8.76 1.59 -9.18
N GLY A 21 -8.53 2.10 -7.96
CA GLY A 21 -8.99 3.42 -7.50
C GLY A 21 -10.46 3.47 -7.09
N THR A 22 -11.12 2.33 -6.91
CA THR A 22 -12.57 2.21 -6.70
C THR A 22 -12.98 2.14 -5.23
N LEU A 23 -12.04 2.01 -4.29
CA LEU A 23 -12.38 1.94 -2.86
C LEU A 23 -13.23 3.12 -2.33
N PRO A 24 -13.00 4.40 -2.69
CA PRO A 24 -13.86 5.47 -2.17
C PRO A 24 -15.29 5.44 -2.75
N GLU A 25 -15.57 4.67 -3.80
CA GLU A 25 -16.89 4.67 -4.47
C GLU A 25 -18.00 3.99 -3.65
N HIS A 26 -17.65 3.01 -2.81
CA HIS A 26 -18.62 2.23 -2.04
C HIS A 26 -18.17 2.05 -0.59
N ALA A 27 -18.96 2.55 0.36
CA ALA A 27 -18.59 2.48 1.78
C ALA A 27 -18.79 1.09 2.43
N GLY A 28 -19.44 0.16 1.72
CA GLY A 28 -19.78 -1.16 2.22
C GLY A 28 -18.57 -2.02 2.64
N TRP A 29 -17.41 -1.86 1.99
CA TRP A 29 -16.19 -2.58 2.38
C TRP A 29 -15.68 -2.18 3.77
N ALA A 30 -15.99 -0.94 4.20
CA ALA A 30 -15.68 -0.43 5.53
C ALA A 30 -16.80 -0.68 6.56
N GLY A 31 -17.90 -1.36 6.15
CA GLY A 31 -19.07 -1.54 7.02
C GLY A 31 -19.83 -0.23 7.29
N LEU A 32 -19.71 0.74 6.38
CA LEU A 32 -20.32 2.06 6.45
C LEU A 32 -21.43 2.20 5.40
N ALA A 33 -22.38 3.09 5.67
CA ALA A 33 -23.45 3.43 4.72
C ALA A 33 -22.93 4.35 3.60
N ASP A 34 -22.13 5.34 3.98
CA ASP A 34 -21.45 6.29 3.10
C ASP A 34 -20.14 6.76 3.76
N PHE A 35 -19.34 7.50 3.00
CA PHE A 35 -18.16 8.18 3.51
C PHE A 35 -18.42 9.68 3.74
N SER A 36 -19.63 10.06 4.15
CA SER A 36 -19.87 11.46 4.53
C SER A 36 -19.12 11.78 5.83
N PRO A 37 -18.61 13.02 6.01
CA PRO A 37 -18.00 13.47 7.28
C PRO A 37 -18.85 13.15 8.51
N GLN A 38 -20.17 13.30 8.39
CA GLN A 38 -21.10 13.01 9.49
C GLN A 38 -21.11 11.52 9.85
N THR A 39 -21.13 10.63 8.85
CA THR A 39 -21.06 9.17 9.08
C THR A 39 -19.71 8.79 9.70
N LEU A 40 -18.61 9.36 9.22
CA LEU A 40 -17.26 9.08 9.71
C LEU A 40 -17.12 9.49 11.19
N VAL A 41 -17.51 10.72 11.54
CA VAL A 41 -17.47 11.20 12.93
C VAL A 41 -18.37 10.36 13.85
N ARG A 42 -19.60 10.03 13.41
CA ARG A 42 -20.51 9.16 14.19
C ARG A 42 -19.94 7.76 14.42
N ARG A 43 -19.08 7.29 13.51
CA ARG A 43 -18.41 5.99 13.59
C ARG A 43 -17.03 6.05 14.24
N GLY A 44 -16.71 7.19 14.87
CA GLY A 44 -15.51 7.37 15.66
C GLY A 44 -14.23 7.52 14.85
N TYR A 45 -14.32 7.88 13.56
CA TYR A 45 -13.14 8.25 12.80
C TYR A 45 -12.58 9.58 13.33
N GLU A 46 -11.27 9.62 13.50
CA GLU A 46 -10.55 10.80 13.96
C GLU A 46 -10.21 11.71 12.78
N LEU A 47 -10.55 12.99 12.88
CA LEU A 47 -10.21 14.00 11.88
C LEU A 47 -8.79 14.52 12.11
N ALA A 48 -7.98 14.53 11.06
CA ALA A 48 -6.68 15.18 11.03
C ALA A 48 -6.62 16.22 9.89
N GLY A 49 -6.30 17.47 10.22
CA GLY A 49 -6.25 18.59 9.28
C GLY A 49 -7.46 19.53 9.39
N ASP A 50 -7.57 20.46 8.44
CA ASP A 50 -8.69 21.40 8.34
C ASP A 50 -9.73 20.87 7.33
N PRO A 51 -11.01 20.66 7.74
CA PRO A 51 -12.08 20.23 6.85
C PRO A 51 -12.34 21.11 5.62
N GLN A 52 -11.86 22.36 5.62
CA GLN A 52 -11.98 23.27 4.48
C GLN A 52 -10.83 23.14 3.46
N ASP A 53 -9.79 22.36 3.78
CA ASP A 53 -8.62 22.12 2.94
C ASP A 53 -8.39 20.59 2.81
N VAL A 54 -7.19 20.18 2.42
CA VAL A 54 -6.75 18.79 2.45
C VAL A 54 -6.70 18.28 3.89
N HIS A 55 -7.50 17.26 4.16
CA HIS A 55 -7.60 16.60 5.46
C HIS A 55 -7.86 15.11 5.27
N LEU A 56 -7.88 14.39 6.38
CA LEU A 56 -8.20 12.98 6.37
C LEU A 56 -8.95 12.53 7.62
N TYR A 57 -9.68 11.44 7.47
CA TYR A 57 -10.32 10.72 8.56
C TYR A 57 -9.62 9.39 8.77
N GLU A 58 -9.22 9.09 10.00
CA GLU A 58 -8.53 7.84 10.35
C GLU A 58 -9.36 6.96 11.27
N GLN A 59 -9.28 5.65 11.05
CA GLN A 59 -9.83 4.67 11.98
C GLN A 59 -8.98 3.41 12.00
N SER A 60 -8.77 2.87 13.20
CA SER A 60 -8.15 1.57 13.36
C SER A 60 -9.15 0.48 12.98
N VAL A 61 -8.81 -0.28 11.94
CA VAL A 61 -9.65 -1.33 11.37
C VAL A 61 -8.93 -2.68 11.41
N SER A 62 -9.69 -3.75 11.27
CA SER A 62 -9.17 -5.11 11.20
C SER A 62 -9.65 -5.80 9.94
N LEU A 63 -8.71 -6.40 9.22
CA LEU A 63 -8.98 -7.14 8.00
C LEU A 63 -8.82 -8.63 8.26
N ALA A 64 -9.93 -9.37 8.19
CA ALA A 64 -9.93 -10.81 8.36
C ALA A 64 -9.08 -11.46 7.27
N CYS A 65 -8.03 -12.16 7.68
CA CYS A 65 -7.23 -13.05 6.84
C CYS A 65 -7.43 -14.49 7.33
N ARG A 66 -7.18 -15.49 6.47
CA ARG A 66 -7.55 -16.90 6.69
C ARG A 66 -7.27 -17.47 8.11
N ARG A 67 -6.17 -17.07 8.76
CA ARG A 67 -5.77 -17.59 10.09
C ARG A 67 -5.51 -16.50 11.14
N ARG A 68 -5.69 -15.23 10.79
CA ARG A 68 -5.38 -14.09 11.67
C ARG A 68 -6.06 -12.83 11.15
N SER A 69 -6.21 -11.83 12.00
CA SER A 69 -6.59 -10.49 11.55
C SER A 69 -5.36 -9.63 11.26
N LEU A 70 -5.40 -8.82 10.21
CA LEU A 70 -4.42 -7.77 9.95
C LEU A 70 -4.97 -6.46 10.50
N SER A 71 -4.27 -5.87 11.46
CA SER A 71 -4.60 -4.52 11.94
C SER A 71 -4.12 -3.49 10.92
N LEU A 72 -5.00 -2.56 10.57
CA LEU A 72 -4.74 -1.46 9.65
C LEU A 72 -5.19 -0.15 10.31
N LEU A 73 -4.53 0.95 9.98
CA LEU A 73 -5.08 2.28 10.13
C LEU A 73 -5.61 2.69 8.76
N CYS A 74 -6.93 2.73 8.61
CA CYS A 74 -7.58 3.22 7.41
C CYS A 74 -7.53 4.75 7.39
N LYS A 75 -7.15 5.34 6.27
CA LYS A 75 -7.09 6.78 6.05
C LYS A 75 -7.95 7.14 4.85
N LEU A 76 -8.94 7.98 5.04
CA LEU A 76 -9.80 8.50 3.97
C LEU A 76 -9.45 9.95 3.73
N TYR A 77 -8.93 10.26 2.54
CA TYR A 77 -8.42 11.58 2.18
C TYR A 77 -9.52 12.41 1.50
N TYR A 78 -9.57 13.70 1.85
CA TYR A 78 -10.50 14.67 1.31
C TYR A 78 -9.81 15.98 0.97
N ASN A 79 -10.36 16.69 -0.01
CA ASN A 79 -10.10 18.11 -0.25
C ASN A 79 -11.44 18.85 -0.14
N GLY A 80 -11.65 19.56 0.96
CA GLY A 80 -12.98 20.06 1.30
C GLY A 80 -13.99 18.92 1.40
N SER A 81 -15.08 18.96 0.64
CA SER A 81 -16.08 17.87 0.62
C SER A 81 -15.74 16.73 -0.34
N GLU A 82 -14.73 16.89 -1.20
CA GLU A 82 -14.45 15.95 -2.29
C GLU A 82 -13.56 14.79 -1.81
N PRO A 83 -14.00 13.52 -1.97
CA PRO A 83 -13.16 12.38 -1.64
C PRO A 83 -11.99 12.28 -2.62
N MET A 84 -10.77 12.16 -2.09
CA MET A 84 -9.55 12.05 -2.88
C MET A 84 -9.05 10.62 -3.02
N GLY A 85 -9.36 9.77 -2.04
CA GLY A 85 -8.90 8.39 -2.05
C GLY A 85 -8.74 7.80 -0.66
N VAL A 86 -8.12 6.63 -0.62
CA VAL A 86 -7.91 5.86 0.61
C VAL A 86 -6.46 5.41 0.69
N GLY A 87 -5.95 5.37 1.91
CA GLY A 87 -4.67 4.76 2.24
C GLY A 87 -4.79 3.88 3.48
N PHE A 88 -3.79 3.05 3.68
CA PHE A 88 -3.69 2.17 4.83
C PHE A 88 -2.29 2.22 5.41
N SER A 89 -2.17 2.47 6.71
CA SER A 89 -0.98 2.05 7.44
C SER A 89 -1.19 0.63 7.94
N VAL A 90 -0.20 -0.22 7.75
CA VAL A 90 -0.30 -1.64 8.00
C VAL A 90 0.41 -1.97 9.30
N GLY A 91 -0.33 -2.56 10.25
CA GLY A 91 0.25 -3.08 11.48
C GLY A 91 1.16 -4.28 11.22
N LYS A 92 1.62 -4.93 12.29
CA LYS A 92 2.50 -6.09 12.16
C LYS A 92 1.82 -7.23 11.41
N GLY A 93 2.45 -7.71 10.34
CA GLY A 93 2.19 -9.06 9.82
C GLY A 93 2.22 -9.20 8.31
N LEU A 94 1.90 -8.16 7.53
CA LEU A 94 1.87 -8.27 6.07
C LEU A 94 3.29 -8.25 5.51
N ARG A 95 3.67 -9.33 4.83
CA ARG A 95 4.97 -9.41 4.15
C ARG A 95 4.84 -8.82 2.76
N LEU A 96 5.86 -8.07 2.33
CA LEU A 96 5.90 -7.49 0.99
C LEU A 96 5.76 -8.57 -0.10
N ASN A 97 6.41 -9.73 0.07
CA ASN A 97 6.32 -10.83 -0.89
C ASN A 97 4.89 -11.39 -1.04
N THR A 98 4.10 -11.41 0.04
CA THR A 98 2.71 -11.87 0.01
C THR A 98 1.86 -10.88 -0.77
N LEU A 99 2.04 -9.57 -0.54
CA LEU A 99 1.33 -8.54 -1.30
C LEU A 99 1.69 -8.61 -2.78
N LEU A 100 2.97 -8.70 -3.12
CA LEU A 100 3.41 -8.74 -4.52
C LEU A 100 2.95 -10.00 -5.25
N LYS A 101 2.89 -11.17 -4.58
CA LYS A 101 2.27 -12.37 -5.15
C LYS A 101 0.78 -12.20 -5.40
N GLN A 102 0.08 -11.52 -4.49
CA GLN A 102 -1.33 -11.21 -4.68
C GLN A 102 -1.54 -10.25 -5.85
N TYR A 103 -0.72 -9.21 -5.96
CA TYR A 103 -0.70 -8.29 -7.09
C TYR A 103 -0.47 -9.03 -8.42
N GLN A 104 0.57 -9.88 -8.46
CA GLN A 104 0.89 -10.72 -9.62
C GLN A 104 -0.32 -11.56 -10.06
N ALA A 105 -0.98 -12.24 -9.11
CA ALA A 105 -2.16 -13.04 -9.39
C ALA A 105 -3.36 -12.20 -9.84
N LEU A 106 -3.60 -11.03 -9.23
CA LEU A 106 -4.69 -10.12 -9.59
C LEU A 106 -4.56 -9.57 -11.02
N ARG A 107 -3.32 -9.38 -11.48
CA ARG A 107 -3.01 -8.86 -12.82
C ARG A 107 -2.63 -9.93 -13.83
N GLY A 108 -2.65 -11.20 -13.46
CA GLY A 108 -2.30 -12.31 -14.35
C GLY A 108 -0.88 -12.21 -14.91
N LEU A 109 0.07 -11.71 -14.12
CA LEU A 109 1.45 -11.50 -14.58
C LEU A 109 2.28 -12.78 -14.46
N ASP A 110 2.92 -13.20 -15.56
CA ASP A 110 3.82 -14.37 -15.56
C ASP A 110 5.10 -14.12 -14.74
N ASP A 111 5.67 -12.91 -14.86
CA ASP A 111 6.79 -12.45 -14.05
C ASP A 111 6.49 -11.05 -13.53
N LEU A 112 6.53 -10.90 -12.20
CA LEU A 112 6.37 -9.62 -11.54
C LEU A 112 7.30 -8.55 -12.12
N ALA A 113 8.54 -8.91 -12.47
CA ALA A 113 9.54 -7.96 -12.97
C ALA A 113 9.27 -7.39 -14.36
N ARG A 114 8.33 -8.01 -15.09
CA ARG A 114 7.83 -7.50 -16.36
C ARG A 114 6.52 -6.70 -16.20
N GLY A 115 5.92 -6.76 -15.02
CA GLY A 115 4.77 -5.95 -14.67
C GLY A 115 5.14 -4.46 -14.52
N PRO A 116 4.13 -3.57 -14.51
CA PRO A 116 4.33 -2.15 -14.30
C PRO A 116 4.62 -1.87 -12.83
N LEU A 117 5.80 -2.27 -12.35
CA LEU A 117 6.32 -1.86 -11.05
C LEU A 117 7.69 -1.19 -11.13
N GLU A 118 7.92 -0.29 -10.18
CA GLU A 118 9.21 0.33 -9.92
C GLU A 118 9.59 0.04 -8.46
N LEU A 119 10.86 -0.32 -8.20
CA LEU A 119 11.36 -0.61 -6.86
C LEU A 119 12.33 0.50 -6.44
N PHE A 120 12.22 0.97 -5.20
CA PHE A 120 13.06 2.02 -4.65
C PHE A 120 13.56 1.65 -3.26
N PHE A 121 14.75 2.15 -2.91
CA PHE A 121 15.31 2.07 -1.57
C PHE A 121 15.73 3.44 -1.09
N PHE A 122 15.57 3.69 0.22
CA PHE A 122 16.03 4.93 0.84
C PHE A 122 17.56 5.04 0.82
N ASP A 123 18.26 3.94 1.05
CA ASP A 123 19.72 3.89 1.16
C ASP A 123 20.31 2.60 0.56
N GLU A 124 21.65 2.49 0.62
CA GLU A 124 22.39 1.32 0.17
C GLU A 124 22.21 0.08 1.06
N GLU A 125 21.80 0.25 2.33
CA GLU A 125 21.50 -0.87 3.23
C GLU A 125 20.23 -1.61 2.80
N ARG A 126 19.35 -0.90 2.05
CA ARG A 126 18.11 -1.42 1.47
C ARG A 126 17.19 -1.98 2.54
N ARG A 127 17.16 -1.34 3.71
CA ARG A 127 16.27 -1.75 4.81
C ARG A 127 14.88 -1.19 4.59
N ASP A 128 14.80 0.05 4.18
CA ASP A 128 13.55 0.76 3.94
C ASP A 128 13.43 1.14 2.47
N GLY A 129 12.21 1.05 1.94
CA GLY A 129 11.99 1.30 0.54
C GLY A 129 10.51 1.39 0.18
N ALA A 130 10.27 1.49 -1.12
CA ALA A 130 8.94 1.57 -1.67
C ALA A 130 8.86 0.79 -2.99
N VAL A 131 7.68 0.24 -3.26
CA VAL A 131 7.30 -0.23 -4.58
C VAL A 131 6.23 0.72 -5.11
N ILE A 132 6.39 1.20 -6.34
CA ILE A 132 5.31 1.86 -7.08
C ILE A 132 4.70 0.81 -8.00
N LEU A 133 3.40 0.56 -7.87
CA LEU A 133 2.60 -0.31 -8.72
C LEU A 133 1.76 0.55 -9.67
N GLU A 134 1.78 0.22 -10.95
CA GLU A 134 0.95 0.85 -12.00
C GLU A 134 1.11 2.37 -12.04
N GLY A 135 2.29 2.87 -11.67
CA GLY A 135 2.64 4.29 -11.66
C GLY A 135 1.86 5.15 -10.67
N THR A 136 0.96 4.59 -9.86
CA THR A 136 -0.02 5.35 -9.05
C THR A 136 -0.17 4.86 -7.61
N THR A 137 0.16 3.61 -7.32
CA THR A 137 -0.01 3.02 -5.98
C THR A 137 1.35 2.78 -5.35
N VAL A 138 1.60 3.38 -4.19
CA VAL A 138 2.82 3.24 -3.40
C VAL A 138 2.62 2.22 -2.29
N VAL A 139 3.54 1.26 -2.22
CA VAL A 139 3.69 0.32 -1.12
C VAL A 139 5.00 0.62 -0.41
N ARG A 140 4.96 1.28 0.75
CA ARG A 140 6.17 1.45 1.57
C ARG A 140 6.41 0.20 2.38
N PHE A 141 7.68 -0.16 2.54
CA PHE A 141 8.09 -1.33 3.29
C PHE A 141 9.36 -1.07 4.09
N ASP A 142 9.53 -1.86 5.14
CA ASP A 142 10.71 -1.83 5.99
C ASP A 142 11.31 -3.22 6.21
N GLN A 143 12.54 -3.22 6.72
CA GLN A 143 13.24 -4.40 7.21
C GLN A 143 13.76 -4.10 8.62
N GLY A 144 12.94 -4.45 9.61
CA GLY A 144 13.29 -4.27 11.02
C GLY A 144 14.67 -4.82 11.41
N CYS A 145 15.16 -5.89 10.77
CA CYS A 145 16.57 -6.28 10.81
C CYS A 145 17.02 -7.01 9.53
N SER A 146 18.32 -7.04 9.24
CA SER A 146 18.88 -7.62 8.01
C SER A 146 18.51 -9.10 7.74
N ARG A 147 18.09 -9.84 8.78
CA ARG A 147 17.66 -11.24 8.67
C ARG A 147 16.15 -11.40 8.42
N SER A 148 15.32 -10.40 8.74
CA SER A 148 13.87 -10.49 8.60
C SER A 148 13.41 -10.38 7.14
N ALA A 149 12.17 -10.78 6.87
CA ALA A 149 11.53 -10.45 5.60
C ALA A 149 11.11 -8.97 5.60
N TYR A 150 11.00 -8.37 4.42
CA TYR A 150 10.38 -7.05 4.26
C TYR A 150 8.91 -7.08 4.65
N ARG A 151 8.47 -6.05 5.36
CA ARG A 151 7.09 -5.88 5.82
C ARG A 151 6.49 -4.64 5.19
N VAL A 152 5.22 -4.73 4.82
CA VAL A 152 4.48 -3.57 4.34
C VAL A 152 4.21 -2.65 5.51
N VAL A 153 4.47 -1.36 5.33
CA VAL A 153 4.24 -0.29 6.31
C VAL A 153 3.06 0.57 5.88
N THR A 154 3.00 0.98 4.61
CA THR A 154 1.85 1.72 4.08
C THR A 154 1.45 1.24 2.68
N LEU A 155 0.17 1.43 2.37
CA LEU A 155 -0.43 1.27 1.06
C LEU A 155 -1.18 2.57 0.74
N GLU A 156 -0.73 3.31 -0.24
CA GLU A 156 -1.33 4.60 -0.61
C GLU A 156 -1.46 4.69 -2.12
N ARG A 157 -2.53 5.32 -2.59
CA ARG A 157 -2.71 5.63 -4.00
C ARG A 157 -2.67 7.14 -4.16
N ASP A 158 -2.01 7.62 -5.21
CA ASP A 158 -2.16 9.01 -5.62
C ASP A 158 -3.64 9.33 -5.92
N PRO A 159 -4.07 10.58 -5.67
CA PRO A 159 -5.40 11.02 -6.02
C PRO A 159 -5.63 10.92 -7.54
N PRO A 160 -6.86 10.66 -7.99
CA PRO A 160 -7.17 10.66 -9.41
C PRO A 160 -6.93 12.05 -10.01
N ALA A 161 -6.57 12.11 -11.29
CA ALA A 161 -6.29 13.38 -11.98
C ALA A 161 -7.48 14.36 -11.94
N SER A 162 -8.71 13.85 -11.83
CA SER A 162 -9.93 14.64 -11.66
C SER A 162 -9.95 15.51 -10.41
N CYS A 163 -9.15 15.18 -9.38
CA CYS A 163 -9.02 16.00 -8.17
C CYS A 163 -8.17 17.26 -8.40
N GLY A 164 -7.46 17.38 -9.53
CA GLY A 164 -6.61 18.55 -9.83
C GLY A 164 -5.41 18.73 -8.88
N LEU A 165 -5.12 17.72 -8.07
CA LEU A 165 -4.05 17.74 -7.07
C LEU A 165 -2.79 17.04 -7.59
N PRO A 166 -1.60 17.43 -7.11
CA PRO A 166 -0.37 16.78 -7.50
C PRO A 166 -0.34 15.30 -7.08
N VAL A 167 0.39 14.48 -7.85
CA VAL A 167 0.73 13.09 -7.48
C VAL A 167 1.73 13.09 -6.33
N ILE A 168 1.24 13.13 -5.08
CA ILE A 168 2.10 13.33 -3.91
C ILE A 168 2.86 12.07 -3.53
N ALA A 169 2.21 10.91 -3.47
CA ALA A 169 2.80 9.69 -2.93
C ALA A 169 3.92 9.19 -3.85
N THR A 170 3.65 9.06 -5.15
CA THR A 170 4.66 8.57 -6.10
C THR A 170 5.76 9.60 -6.35
N ALA A 171 5.45 10.89 -6.44
CA ALA A 171 6.48 11.92 -6.58
C ALA A 171 7.41 11.97 -5.37
N THR A 172 6.87 11.83 -4.15
CA THR A 172 7.69 11.77 -2.93
C THR A 172 8.67 10.61 -3.00
N VAL A 173 8.23 9.41 -3.38
CA VAL A 173 9.12 8.25 -3.55
C VAL A 173 10.20 8.53 -4.59
N ARG A 174 9.82 8.98 -5.78
CA ARG A 174 10.77 9.25 -6.87
C ARG A 174 11.77 10.36 -6.54
N HIS A 175 11.39 11.31 -5.69
CA HIS A 175 12.25 12.42 -5.27
C HIS A 175 13.17 12.08 -4.10
N THR A 176 12.74 11.21 -3.18
CA THR A 176 13.43 10.97 -1.91
C THR A 176 14.14 9.62 -1.83
N MET A 177 13.93 8.72 -2.79
CA MET A 177 14.49 7.37 -2.79
C MET A 177 15.21 7.06 -4.10
N HIS A 178 16.14 6.11 -4.03
CA HIS A 178 16.93 5.67 -5.18
C HIS A 178 16.24 4.51 -5.90
N HIS A 179 16.04 4.69 -7.21
CA HIS A 179 15.47 3.64 -8.06
C HIS A 179 16.42 2.43 -8.12
N TYR A 180 15.84 1.24 -7.91
CA TYR A 180 16.51 -0.04 -8.01
C TYR A 180 16.08 -0.76 -9.30
N PRO A 181 16.97 -0.90 -10.28
CA PRO A 181 16.64 -1.57 -11.53
C PRO A 181 16.33 -3.05 -11.25
N LEU A 182 15.12 -3.47 -11.61
CA LEU A 182 14.72 -4.87 -11.52
C LEU A 182 15.40 -5.66 -12.65
N PRO A 183 16.02 -6.81 -12.36
CA PRO A 183 16.65 -7.61 -13.39
C PRO A 183 15.58 -8.18 -14.35
N GLN A 184 15.70 -7.81 -15.62
CA GLN A 184 14.86 -8.29 -16.73
C GLN A 184 15.51 -9.54 -17.38
N GLY A 185 15.56 -10.68 -16.67
CA GLY A 185 16.10 -11.94 -17.20
C GLY A 185 16.99 -12.71 -16.22
N ALA A 186 17.47 -13.89 -16.64
CA ALA A 186 18.42 -14.70 -15.88
C ALA A 186 19.71 -13.88 -15.67
N GLU A 187 20.08 -13.66 -14.41
CA GLU A 187 21.23 -12.85 -14.02
C GLU A 187 22.52 -13.29 -14.75
N SER A 188 23.29 -12.34 -15.29
CA SER A 188 24.72 -12.57 -15.52
C SER A 188 25.37 -12.83 -14.15
N PRO A 189 26.18 -13.89 -14.01
CA PRO A 189 26.74 -14.29 -12.73
C PRO A 189 27.77 -13.24 -12.27
N GLY A 190 27.41 -12.39 -11.31
CA GLY A 190 28.37 -11.42 -10.77
C GLY A 190 27.86 -10.44 -9.72
N GLN A 191 26.62 -9.95 -9.82
CA GLN A 191 26.07 -8.99 -8.85
C GLN A 191 25.23 -9.71 -7.80
N ARG A 192 25.86 -10.23 -6.75
CA ARG A 192 25.13 -10.68 -5.56
C ARG A 192 24.41 -9.48 -4.92
N PRO A 193 23.08 -9.52 -4.71
CA PRO A 193 22.44 -8.53 -3.86
C PRO A 193 23.02 -8.69 -2.45
N ALA A 194 23.61 -7.63 -1.90
CA ALA A 194 24.19 -7.65 -0.54
C ALA A 194 23.13 -8.01 0.53
N ASN A 195 21.86 -7.70 0.26
CA ASN A 195 20.74 -7.94 1.17
C ASN A 195 20.00 -9.26 0.83
N ARG A 196 20.08 -10.24 1.75
CA ARG A 196 19.37 -11.55 1.65
C ARG A 196 17.84 -11.41 1.61
N GLY A 197 17.28 -10.35 2.17
CA GLY A 197 15.86 -10.03 2.07
C GLY A 197 15.47 -9.71 0.63
N LEU A 198 16.26 -8.88 -0.04
CA LEU A 198 16.10 -8.54 -1.45
C LEU A 198 16.29 -9.75 -2.36
N THR A 199 17.30 -10.57 -2.12
CA THR A 199 17.47 -11.83 -2.86
C THR A 199 16.24 -12.72 -2.75
N ARG A 200 15.61 -12.82 -1.57
CA ARG A 200 14.37 -13.61 -1.38
C ARG A 200 13.16 -12.97 -2.06
N LEU A 201 13.07 -11.64 -2.05
CA LEU A 201 12.04 -10.89 -2.77
C LEU A 201 12.12 -11.16 -4.28
N LEU A 202 13.33 -11.10 -4.85
CA LEU A 202 13.58 -11.28 -6.28
C LEU A 202 13.60 -12.75 -6.72
N LYS A 203 14.09 -13.68 -5.89
CA LYS A 203 14.09 -15.13 -6.17
C LYS A 203 12.75 -15.82 -5.89
N GLY A 204 11.83 -15.14 -5.20
CA GLY A 204 10.44 -15.58 -5.06
C GLY A 204 9.67 -15.73 -6.39
N ARG A 205 10.35 -15.44 -7.53
CA ARG A 205 9.94 -15.71 -8.92
C ARG A 205 9.79 -17.19 -9.28
N LEU A 206 10.11 -18.15 -8.42
CA LEU A 206 10.05 -19.58 -8.74
C LEU A 206 9.55 -20.40 -7.55
N SER A 207 8.23 -20.54 -7.42
CA SER A 207 7.54 -21.69 -6.81
C SER A 207 6.05 -21.60 -7.09
#